data_AF-A0A354GJC4-F1
#
_entry.id   AF-A0A354GJC4-F1
#
_cell.length_a   1.000
_cell.length_b   1.000
_cell.length_c   1.000
_cell.angle_alpha   90.00
_cell.angle_beta   90.00
_cell.angle_gamma   90.00
#
_symmetry.space_group_name_H-M   'P 1'
#
loop_
_entity.id
_entity.type
_entity.pdbx_description
1 polymer ?
#
loop_
_entity_poly.entity_id
_entity_poly.type
_entity_poly.pdbx_seq_one_letter_code
_entity_poly.pdbx_strand_id
1 'polypeptide(L)'
;NIGGADGIRLSLNQSFLQEIYPILYTLTLTGSKDVHPIPGEAYIPLVESIEIDYTAKEEKTIYNANERLSLFLEDVFGHYQEKALEHIVPIHTNAGELYIGLSSASPGQEVSLLIQTLEGSENPIKESFAADEKVIWEVLSGNTWMDLSDYITLNEINNFLQSGIVKFKIPKDIDTVNTRLDANLIWVRVSMDKAFDAVCKVQGIFAQAAVAIFDNNGNDLGHLNDGLPANTINKLRTRVPKIKSVKQPYNSIGGVYEETDLEYYRRVSERLRHKNRAITQWDYEHLILEKFSDVFKIKCLNHTSQNSYEAPGYVTIIVVPNTTDRNIFDIYQPRVSQNTLIEVTRYVNSLNTMHVDALVINPEYEEIEVDISVKFQRGFDDSFCSKQLDLDLKSFISPWAFKSSTEISFDAAMNRFQMINYIEQLSYIDYIDALVIKKGGVIDKSIEIKARPKSILVSSKQHHVSVTNKGCRVK
;
A
#
# COMPACT_ATOMS: atom_id res chain seq x y z
N ASN A 1 -55.81 13.04 13.18
CA ASN A 1 -54.88 13.53 14.21
C ASN A 1 -54.25 12.35 14.92
N ILE A 2 -53.11 11.90 14.38
CA ILE A 2 -52.28 10.84 14.93
C ILE A 2 -51.17 11.56 15.69
N GLY A 3 -51.22 11.52 17.02
CA GLY A 3 -50.32 12.28 17.87
C GLY A 3 -50.55 11.90 19.32
N GLY A 4 -49.76 10.93 19.78
CA GLY A 4 -49.76 10.46 21.15
C GLY A 4 -49.09 9.10 21.17
N ALA A 5 -47.87 9.03 21.71
CA ALA A 5 -47.30 7.77 22.13
C ALA A 5 -48.22 7.23 23.23
N ASP A 6 -49.10 6.29 22.89
CA ASP A 6 -49.93 5.59 23.86
C ASP A 6 -49.01 4.69 24.69
N GLY A 7 -48.47 5.24 25.77
CA GLY A 7 -47.84 4.44 26.81
C GLY A 7 -48.84 3.43 27.39
N ILE A 8 -48.34 2.36 27.99
CA ILE A 8 -49.19 1.42 28.72
C ILE A 8 -49.86 2.17 29.87
N ARG A 9 -51.15 2.47 29.72
CA ARG A 9 -51.95 3.13 30.76
C ARG A 9 -52.59 2.08 31.65
N LEU A 10 -52.09 1.97 32.88
CA LEU A 10 -52.77 1.21 33.93
C LEU A 10 -53.86 2.11 34.53
N SER A 11 -55.11 1.67 34.48
CA SER A 11 -56.23 2.34 35.14
C SER A 11 -56.96 1.36 36.02
N LEU A 12 -57.33 1.80 37.22
CA LEU A 12 -58.20 1.04 38.10
C LEU A 12 -59.63 1.06 37.54
N ASN A 13 -60.28 -0.10 37.46
CA ASN A 13 -61.69 -0.19 37.07
C ASN A 13 -62.63 0.44 38.11
N GLN A 14 -62.20 0.51 39.36
CA GLN A 14 -62.93 1.14 40.45
C GLN A 14 -61.95 1.93 41.33
N SER A 15 -62.26 3.18 41.63
CA SER A 15 -61.45 4.00 42.53
C SER A 15 -61.61 3.52 43.97
N PHE A 16 -60.60 3.75 44.81
CA PHE A 16 -60.66 3.47 46.25
C PHE A 16 -61.46 4.54 47.02
N LEU A 17 -62.46 5.13 46.35
CA LEU A 17 -63.42 6.11 46.89
C LEU A 17 -62.78 7.40 47.44
N GLN A 18 -61.52 7.67 47.10
CA GLN A 18 -60.77 8.86 47.53
C GLN A 18 -61.45 10.17 47.13
N GLU A 19 -62.10 10.20 45.97
CA GLU A 19 -62.80 11.39 45.48
C GLU A 19 -64.11 11.63 46.24
N ILE A 20 -64.77 10.56 46.70
CA ILE A 20 -66.08 10.62 47.35
C ILE A 20 -65.94 10.82 48.87
N TYR A 21 -64.84 10.34 49.45
CA TYR A 21 -64.60 10.40 50.89
C TYR A 21 -64.67 11.81 51.50
N PRO A 22 -64.01 12.85 50.96
CA PRO A 22 -64.09 14.21 51.53
C PRO A 22 -65.51 14.78 51.50
N ILE A 23 -66.29 14.44 50.47
CA ILE A 23 -67.67 14.90 50.29
C ILE A 23 -68.56 14.24 51.36
N LEU A 24 -68.47 12.92 51.53
CA LEU A 24 -69.22 12.19 52.55
C LEU A 24 -68.80 12.58 53.98
N TYR A 25 -67.51 12.78 54.21
CA TYR A 25 -66.99 13.24 55.50
C TYR A 25 -67.50 14.65 55.86
N THR A 26 -67.54 15.57 54.89
CA THR A 26 -68.06 16.93 55.11
C THR A 26 -69.58 16.93 55.35
N LEU A 27 -70.33 16.13 54.61
CA LEU A 27 -71.78 15.98 54.78
C LEU A 27 -72.15 15.40 56.15
N THR A 28 -71.39 14.43 56.64
CA THR A 28 -71.62 13.85 57.97
C THR A 28 -71.26 14.81 59.11
N LEU A 29 -70.27 15.69 58.93
CA LEU A 29 -69.93 16.73 59.91
C LEU A 29 -70.87 17.93 59.93
N THR A 30 -71.54 18.24 58.81
CA THR A 30 -72.47 19.38 58.70
C THR A 30 -73.93 19.01 58.98
N GLY A 31 -74.28 17.72 58.97
CA GLY A 31 -75.59 17.21 59.37
C GLY A 31 -75.75 17.03 60.89
N SER A 32 -77.00 16.95 61.36
CA SER A 32 -77.34 16.67 62.77
C SER A 32 -76.70 15.35 63.22
N LYS A 33 -75.86 15.40 64.28
CA LYS A 33 -74.93 14.34 64.71
C LYS A 33 -75.52 12.94 65.02
N ASP A 34 -76.83 12.76 64.96
CA ASP A 34 -77.50 11.56 65.49
C ASP A 34 -78.01 10.55 64.42
N VAL A 35 -77.65 10.67 63.13
CA VAL A 35 -78.22 9.79 62.07
C VAL A 35 -77.21 9.09 61.14
N HIS A 36 -75.95 9.53 61.04
CA HIS A 36 -74.97 8.88 60.15
C HIS A 36 -73.59 8.68 60.81
N PRO A 37 -73.01 7.45 60.80
CA PRO A 37 -71.66 7.23 61.30
C PRO A 37 -70.62 7.92 60.41
N ILE A 38 -69.58 8.48 61.02
CA ILE A 38 -68.47 9.11 60.31
C ILE A 38 -67.80 8.05 59.42
N PRO A 39 -67.64 8.29 58.11
CA PRO A 39 -66.98 7.34 57.22
C PRO A 39 -65.51 7.16 57.62
N GLY A 40 -65.02 5.92 57.63
CA GLY A 40 -63.61 5.62 57.84
C GLY A 40 -62.75 6.15 56.69
N GLU A 41 -61.50 6.51 56.97
CA GLU A 41 -60.56 7.07 55.99
C GLU A 41 -60.46 6.21 54.72
N ALA A 42 -60.43 6.86 53.56
CA ALA A 42 -60.29 6.18 52.28
C ALA A 42 -58.96 5.42 52.22
N TYR A 43 -59.02 4.13 51.87
CA TYR A 43 -57.83 3.30 51.73
C TYR A 43 -56.95 3.79 50.57
N ILE A 44 -55.65 3.97 50.83
CA ILE A 44 -54.65 4.29 49.81
C ILE A 44 -53.82 3.03 49.59
N PRO A 45 -54.03 2.28 48.49
CA PRO A 45 -53.18 1.14 48.19
C PRO A 45 -51.76 1.61 47.91
N LEU A 46 -50.78 0.95 48.52
CA LEU A 46 -49.37 1.10 48.17
C LEU A 46 -48.97 -0.16 47.39
N VAL A 47 -48.37 0.03 46.22
CA VAL A 47 -47.81 -1.05 45.41
C VAL A 47 -46.30 -0.83 45.36
N GLU A 48 -45.54 -1.84 45.77
CA GLU A 48 -44.08 -1.75 45.87
C GLU A 48 -43.40 -1.95 44.51
N SER A 49 -43.89 -2.87 43.69
CA SER A 49 -43.43 -3.05 42.31
C SER A 49 -44.53 -3.61 41.40
N ILE A 50 -44.45 -3.27 40.11
CA ILE A 50 -45.27 -3.85 39.04
C ILE A 50 -44.29 -4.24 37.94
N GLU A 51 -44.25 -5.53 37.60
CA GLU A 51 -43.46 -6.06 36.49
C GLU A 51 -44.40 -6.48 35.36
N ILE A 52 -44.04 -6.13 34.12
CA ILE A 52 -44.80 -6.45 32.91
C ILE A 52 -43.83 -7.03 31.89
N ASP A 53 -44.05 -8.29 31.51
CA ASP A 53 -43.41 -8.89 30.35
C ASP A 53 -44.29 -8.70 29.12
N TYR A 54 -43.71 -8.27 28.01
CA TYR A 54 -44.39 -8.22 26.74
C TYR A 54 -43.51 -8.75 25.61
N THR A 55 -44.17 -9.34 24.60
CA THR A 55 -43.52 -9.78 23.36
C THR A 55 -44.17 -9.04 22.21
N ALA A 56 -43.39 -8.26 21.47
CA ALA A 56 -43.83 -7.61 20.24
C ALA A 56 -43.21 -8.31 19.03
N LYS A 57 -44.00 -8.51 17.97
CA LYS A 57 -43.56 -9.05 16.69
C LYS A 57 -44.13 -8.18 15.56
N GLU A 58 -43.27 -7.77 14.65
CA GLU A 58 -43.66 -7.03 13.44
C GLU A 58 -43.05 -7.75 12.22
N GLU A 59 -43.85 -7.96 11.17
CA GLU A 59 -43.40 -8.56 9.90
C GLU A 59 -43.40 -7.48 8.82
N LYS A 60 -42.25 -7.27 8.15
CA LYS A 60 -42.08 -6.26 7.11
C LYS A 60 -41.58 -6.90 5.82
N THR A 61 -42.24 -6.60 4.72
CA THR A 61 -41.79 -6.98 3.38
C THR A 61 -40.78 -5.94 2.88
N ILE A 62 -39.59 -6.41 2.49
CA ILE A 62 -38.37 -5.60 2.23
C ILE A 62 -38.59 -4.42 1.26
N TYR A 63 -39.58 -4.49 0.38
CA TYR A 63 -39.78 -3.54 -0.72
C TYR A 63 -40.59 -2.27 -0.40
N ASN A 64 -41.21 -2.16 0.78
CA ASN A 64 -41.99 -0.97 1.15
C ASN A 64 -41.58 -0.46 2.54
N ALA A 65 -40.72 0.56 2.54
CA ALA A 65 -40.35 1.28 3.75
C ALA A 65 -41.51 2.16 4.24
N ASN A 66 -42.40 1.61 5.07
CA ASN A 66 -43.19 2.44 5.97
C ASN A 66 -42.26 3.07 7.03
N GLU A 67 -42.51 4.34 7.39
CA GLU A 67 -41.69 5.20 8.27
C GLU A 67 -41.52 4.71 9.73
N ARG A 68 -42.21 3.65 10.15
CA ARG A 68 -42.24 3.20 11.55
C ARG A 68 -41.05 2.34 12.00
N LEU A 69 -40.37 1.67 11.06
CA LEU A 69 -39.30 0.72 11.37
C LEU A 69 -38.05 1.05 10.56
N SER A 70 -36.98 1.44 11.26
CA SER A 70 -35.66 1.76 10.69
C SER A 70 -34.76 0.54 10.76
N LEU A 71 -34.15 0.18 9.63
CA LEU A 71 -33.23 -0.94 9.54
C LEU A 71 -31.79 -0.40 9.54
N PHE A 72 -30.97 -0.97 10.39
CA PHE A 72 -29.55 -0.66 10.47
C PHE A 72 -28.75 -1.88 10.01
N LEU A 73 -27.80 -1.66 9.11
CA LEU A 73 -26.83 -2.65 8.70
C LEU A 73 -25.58 -2.48 9.56
N GLU A 74 -25.11 -3.59 10.14
CA GLU A 74 -23.81 -3.67 10.79
C GLU A 74 -22.75 -3.95 9.72
N ASP A 75 -21.78 -3.06 9.62
CA ASP A 75 -20.64 -3.06 8.71
C ASP A 75 -19.36 -3.35 9.52
N VAL A 76 -18.21 -3.44 8.85
CA VAL A 76 -16.93 -3.84 9.45
C VAL A 76 -16.52 -2.98 10.66
N PHE A 77 -16.83 -1.68 10.64
CA PHE A 77 -16.38 -0.71 11.64
C PHE A 77 -17.51 -0.05 12.44
N GLY A 78 -18.77 -0.29 12.08
CA GLY A 78 -19.90 0.40 12.67
C GLY A 78 -21.19 0.10 11.91
N HIS A 79 -22.22 0.91 12.10
CA HIS A 79 -23.53 0.65 11.51
C HIS A 79 -24.09 1.87 10.80
N TYR A 80 -25.05 1.65 9.91
CA TYR A 80 -25.76 2.73 9.23
C TYR A 80 -27.18 2.35 8.88
N GLN A 81 -28.04 3.35 8.81
CA GLN A 81 -29.41 3.16 8.37
C GLN A 81 -29.44 3.00 6.85
N GLU A 82 -30.00 1.90 6.36
CA GLU A 82 -30.22 1.68 4.94
C GLU A 82 -31.66 2.08 4.57
N LYS A 83 -31.82 2.88 3.52
CA LYS A 83 -33.15 3.36 3.09
C LYS A 83 -33.86 2.34 2.21
N ALA A 84 -33.11 1.58 1.43
CA ALA A 84 -33.62 0.51 0.57
C ALA A 84 -32.71 -0.71 0.71
N LEU A 85 -33.21 -1.78 1.32
CA LEU A 85 -32.42 -2.98 1.58
C LEU A 85 -32.36 -3.85 0.31
N GLU A 86 -31.28 -3.73 -0.46
CA GLU A 86 -31.00 -4.67 -1.55
C GLU A 86 -30.40 -5.99 -1.04
N HIS A 87 -29.63 -5.93 0.06
CA HIS A 87 -28.93 -7.06 0.65
C HIS A 87 -29.06 -7.08 2.17
N ILE A 88 -29.08 -8.28 2.77
CA ILE A 88 -29.21 -8.47 4.22
C ILE A 88 -27.92 -8.12 4.98
N VAL A 89 -26.78 -8.14 4.26
CA VAL A 89 -25.46 -7.78 4.78
C VAL A 89 -24.79 -6.80 3.81
N PRO A 90 -23.91 -5.90 4.29
CA PRO A 90 -23.10 -5.06 3.41
C PRO A 90 -22.29 -5.90 2.43
N ILE A 91 -22.28 -5.50 1.15
CA ILE A 91 -21.48 -6.13 0.11
C ILE A 91 -20.35 -5.17 -0.26
N HIS A 92 -19.11 -5.63 -0.09
CA HIS A 92 -17.93 -4.90 -0.52
C HIS A 92 -17.48 -5.45 -1.88
N THR A 93 -17.66 -4.65 -2.93
CA THR A 93 -17.29 -5.02 -4.31
C THR A 93 -15.87 -4.64 -4.67
N ASN A 94 -15.32 -3.62 -3.99
CA ASN A 94 -14.01 -3.06 -4.28
C ASN A 94 -12.92 -4.06 -3.88
N ALA A 95 -11.90 -4.20 -4.74
CA ALA A 95 -10.80 -5.14 -4.50
C ALA A 95 -9.76 -4.59 -3.51
N GLY A 96 -9.71 -3.27 -3.32
CA GLY A 96 -8.90 -2.62 -2.28
C GLY A 96 -9.50 -1.30 -1.82
N GLU A 97 -9.47 -1.05 -0.51
CA GLU A 97 -9.94 0.19 0.11
C GLU A 97 -8.96 0.68 1.19
N LEU A 98 -8.75 1.99 1.23
CA LEU A 98 -7.92 2.68 2.22
C LEU A 98 -8.77 3.76 2.91
N TYR A 99 -8.86 3.70 4.24
CA TYR A 99 -9.57 4.68 5.05
C TYR A 99 -8.60 5.59 5.80
N ILE A 100 -8.77 6.90 5.66
CA ILE A 100 -7.93 7.93 6.27
C ILE A 100 -8.81 8.80 7.17
N GLY A 101 -8.60 8.70 8.48
CA GLY A 101 -9.29 9.52 9.47
C GLY A 101 -8.54 10.82 9.74
N LEU A 102 -9.14 11.95 9.39
CA LEU A 102 -8.55 13.28 9.58
C LEU A 102 -9.06 13.88 10.89
N SER A 103 -8.15 13.99 11.87
CA SER A 103 -8.42 14.68 13.14
C SER A 103 -8.29 16.20 12.97
N SER A 104 -9.17 16.94 13.64
CA SER A 104 -9.15 18.42 13.66
C SER A 104 -9.23 19.10 12.28
N ALA A 105 -9.66 18.38 11.24
CA ALA A 105 -10.00 18.95 9.95
C ALA A 105 -11.40 19.57 9.99
N SER A 106 -11.64 20.60 9.20
CA SER A 106 -12.93 21.29 9.13
C SER A 106 -13.47 21.33 7.69
N PRO A 107 -14.80 21.29 7.49
CA PRO A 107 -15.41 21.53 6.18
C PRO A 107 -14.89 22.81 5.51
N GLY A 108 -14.61 22.75 4.21
CA GLY A 108 -14.03 23.85 3.44
C GLY A 108 -12.51 24.02 3.55
N GLN A 109 -11.83 23.28 4.43
CA GLN A 109 -10.37 23.31 4.55
C GLN A 109 -9.70 22.52 3.42
N GLU A 110 -8.53 22.97 2.98
CA GLU A 110 -7.67 22.20 2.09
C GLU A 110 -6.73 21.30 2.90
N VAL A 111 -6.67 20.03 2.50
CA VAL A 111 -5.82 19.01 3.09
C VAL A 111 -4.76 18.63 2.08
N SER A 112 -3.51 18.54 2.53
CA SER A 112 -2.37 18.09 1.73
C SER A 112 -1.78 16.83 2.36
N LEU A 113 -1.80 15.72 1.66
CA LEU A 113 -1.27 14.43 2.12
C LEU A 113 -0.09 14.03 1.25
N LEU A 114 1.08 13.79 1.86
CA LEU A 114 2.14 13.04 1.20
C LEU A 114 1.84 11.56 1.36
N ILE A 115 1.68 10.87 0.25
CA ILE A 115 1.63 9.41 0.19
C ILE A 115 3.03 8.94 -0.20
N GLN A 116 3.76 8.38 0.76
CA GLN A 116 5.02 7.70 0.47
C GLN A 116 4.74 6.24 0.14
N THR A 117 5.15 5.81 -1.03
CA THR A 117 5.10 4.42 -1.46
C THR A 117 6.50 3.83 -1.58
N LEU A 118 6.56 2.50 -1.57
CA LEU A 118 7.74 1.73 -1.92
C LEU A 118 7.62 1.33 -3.40
N GLU A 119 8.17 2.15 -4.28
CA GLU A 119 8.07 1.96 -5.73
C GLU A 119 8.75 0.65 -6.18
N GLY A 120 8.14 -0.06 -7.14
CA GLY A 120 8.59 -1.37 -7.59
C GLY A 120 8.13 -2.54 -6.71
N SER A 121 7.26 -2.30 -5.73
CA SER A 121 6.65 -3.33 -4.87
C SER A 121 5.33 -3.89 -5.39
N GLU A 122 4.84 -3.37 -6.53
CA GLU A 122 3.65 -3.86 -7.21
C GLU A 122 3.84 -5.32 -7.64
N ASN A 123 2.76 -6.09 -7.67
CA ASN A 123 2.78 -7.44 -8.19
C ASN A 123 2.85 -7.40 -9.74
N PRO A 124 3.96 -7.86 -10.35
CA PRO A 124 4.15 -7.76 -11.79
C PRO A 124 3.22 -8.69 -12.60
N ILE A 125 2.57 -9.66 -11.95
CA ILE A 125 1.64 -10.61 -12.59
C ILE A 125 0.23 -10.03 -12.65
N LYS A 126 -0.08 -9.06 -11.79
CA LYS A 126 -1.41 -8.43 -11.76
C LYS A 126 -1.50 -7.38 -12.85
N GLU A 127 -2.69 -7.30 -13.43
CA GLU A 127 -3.01 -6.24 -14.38
C GLU A 127 -3.00 -4.89 -13.66
N SER A 128 -2.32 -3.91 -14.26
CA SER A 128 -2.31 -2.54 -13.76
C SER A 128 -3.52 -1.75 -14.31
N PHE A 129 -3.51 -0.45 -14.07
CA PHE A 129 -4.56 0.48 -14.51
C PHE A 129 -4.47 0.76 -16.01
N ALA A 130 -5.62 0.88 -16.67
CA ALA A 130 -5.68 1.48 -18.01
C ALA A 130 -5.41 3.00 -17.95
N ALA A 131 -5.17 3.63 -19.09
CA ALA A 131 -4.77 5.05 -19.15
C ALA A 131 -5.82 6.03 -18.58
N ASP A 132 -7.10 5.66 -18.64
CA ASP A 132 -8.26 6.41 -18.15
C ASP A 132 -8.78 5.93 -16.80
N GLU A 133 -8.25 4.81 -16.29
CA GLU A 133 -8.68 4.21 -15.05
C GLU A 133 -7.97 4.88 -13.85
N LYS A 134 -8.74 5.22 -12.82
CA LYS A 134 -8.22 5.93 -11.64
C LYS A 134 -8.78 5.35 -10.35
N VAL A 135 -7.99 5.48 -9.29
CA VAL A 135 -8.48 5.28 -7.93
C VAL A 135 -9.54 6.33 -7.60
N ILE A 136 -10.58 5.92 -6.90
CA ILE A 136 -11.72 6.76 -6.54
C ILE A 136 -11.47 7.33 -5.14
N TRP A 137 -11.56 8.65 -5.00
CA TRP A 137 -11.42 9.34 -3.72
C TRP A 137 -12.78 9.81 -3.25
N GLU A 138 -13.14 9.51 -2.01
CA GLU A 138 -14.44 9.86 -1.44
C GLU A 138 -14.29 10.41 -0.02
N VAL A 139 -15.24 11.23 0.42
CA VAL A 139 -15.38 11.69 1.80
C VAL A 139 -16.68 11.16 2.39
N LEU A 140 -16.66 10.78 3.65
CA LEU A 140 -17.86 10.36 4.36
C LEU A 140 -18.69 11.59 4.77
N SER A 141 -19.96 11.61 4.36
CA SER A 141 -20.96 12.62 4.72
C SER A 141 -22.25 11.92 5.14
N GLY A 142 -22.66 12.01 6.40
CA GLY A 142 -23.96 11.49 6.86
C GLY A 142 -24.15 9.99 6.59
N ASN A 143 -23.12 9.17 6.81
CA ASN A 143 -23.05 7.75 6.46
C ASN A 143 -23.11 7.41 4.96
N THR A 144 -22.91 8.38 4.07
CA THR A 144 -22.81 8.18 2.62
C THR A 144 -21.45 8.64 2.10
N TRP A 145 -20.89 7.89 1.15
CA TRP A 145 -19.63 8.26 0.50
C TRP A 145 -19.91 9.23 -0.64
N MET A 146 -19.22 10.37 -0.63
CA MET A 146 -19.33 11.43 -1.62
C MET A 146 -18.01 11.54 -2.40
N ASP A 147 -18.09 11.55 -3.73
CA ASP A 147 -16.92 11.66 -4.61
C ASP A 147 -16.18 13.00 -4.40
N LEU A 148 -14.85 12.91 -4.32
CA LEU A 148 -13.92 14.03 -4.15
C LEU A 148 -13.22 14.42 -5.46
N SER A 149 -13.49 13.77 -6.59
CA SER A 149 -12.77 14.00 -7.84
C SER A 149 -12.71 15.48 -8.24
N ASP A 150 -13.83 16.21 -8.12
CA ASP A 150 -13.90 17.66 -8.41
C ASP A 150 -13.26 18.56 -7.33
N TYR A 151 -12.95 18.00 -6.17
CA TYR A 151 -12.35 18.69 -5.03
C TYR A 151 -10.84 18.49 -4.94
N ILE A 152 -10.28 17.56 -5.69
CA ILE A 152 -8.84 17.32 -5.81
C ILE A 152 -8.21 18.45 -6.62
N THR A 153 -7.26 19.15 -6.02
CA THR A 153 -6.52 20.27 -6.64
C THR A 153 -5.14 19.84 -7.12
N LEU A 154 -4.58 18.78 -6.54
CA LEU A 154 -3.30 18.19 -6.93
C LEU A 154 -3.35 16.69 -6.64
N ASN A 155 -2.89 15.88 -7.59
CA ASN A 155 -2.73 14.44 -7.38
C ASN A 155 -1.49 13.97 -8.15
N GLU A 156 -0.43 13.69 -7.40
CA GLU A 156 0.86 13.24 -7.95
C GLU A 156 1.07 11.73 -7.81
N ILE A 157 0.21 10.98 -7.13
CA ILE A 157 0.50 9.58 -6.74
C ILE A 157 0.28 8.57 -7.87
N ASN A 158 -0.33 9.00 -8.98
CA ASN A 158 -0.71 8.18 -10.14
C ASN A 158 -1.25 6.79 -9.75
N ASN A 159 -2.43 6.73 -9.12
CA ASN A 159 -3.05 5.47 -8.65
C ASN A 159 -2.18 4.67 -7.65
N PHE A 160 -1.43 5.35 -6.77
CA PHE A 160 -0.47 4.72 -5.85
C PHE A 160 0.68 3.97 -6.55
N LEU A 161 0.96 4.26 -7.83
CA LEU A 161 2.11 3.72 -8.54
C LEU A 161 3.40 4.52 -8.29
N GLN A 162 3.29 5.71 -7.70
CA GLN A 162 4.43 6.51 -7.27
C GLN A 162 4.16 7.27 -5.98
N SER A 163 5.23 7.72 -5.34
CA SER A 163 5.13 8.64 -4.21
C SER A 163 4.72 10.03 -4.68
N GLY A 164 3.92 10.75 -3.89
CA GLY A 164 3.46 12.07 -4.29
C GLY A 164 2.52 12.74 -3.30
N ILE A 165 2.23 14.01 -3.54
CA ILE A 165 1.28 14.77 -2.75
C ILE A 165 -0.11 14.71 -3.41
N VAL A 166 -1.13 14.45 -2.59
CA VAL A 166 -2.53 14.63 -2.95
C VAL A 166 -3.09 15.79 -2.14
N LYS A 167 -3.65 16.79 -2.83
CA LYS A 167 -4.35 17.91 -2.21
C LYS A 167 -5.80 17.91 -2.62
N PHE A 168 -6.69 18.06 -1.66
CA PHE A 168 -8.11 18.18 -1.89
C PHE A 168 -8.74 19.13 -0.89
N LYS A 169 -9.86 19.74 -1.27
CA LYS A 169 -10.69 20.53 -0.37
C LYS A 169 -11.79 19.68 0.19
N ILE A 170 -12.00 19.76 1.50
CA ILE A 170 -13.16 19.14 2.12
C ILE A 170 -14.40 19.96 1.69
N PRO A 171 -15.46 19.35 1.13
CA PRO A 171 -16.69 20.07 0.79
C PRO A 171 -17.26 20.79 2.04
N LYS A 172 -17.88 21.94 1.83
CA LYS A 172 -18.37 22.79 2.96
C LYS A 172 -19.65 22.26 3.59
N ASP A 173 -20.38 21.47 2.82
CA ASP A 173 -21.71 20.95 3.05
C ASP A 173 -21.72 19.50 3.54
N ILE A 174 -20.55 18.94 3.89
CA ILE A 174 -20.49 17.58 4.45
C ILE A 174 -21.18 17.52 5.83
N ASP A 175 -21.90 16.43 6.05
CA ASP A 175 -22.38 16.05 7.37
C ASP A 175 -21.32 15.19 8.07
N THR A 176 -20.65 15.78 9.07
CA THR A 176 -19.59 15.10 9.84
C THR A 176 -20.14 14.06 10.82
N VAL A 177 -21.46 14.03 11.05
CA VAL A 177 -22.08 13.04 11.92
C VAL A 177 -22.17 11.72 11.17
N ASN A 178 -21.58 10.67 11.75
CA ASN A 178 -21.61 9.33 11.18
C ASN A 178 -21.57 8.28 12.29
N THR A 179 -22.07 7.10 11.96
CA THR A 179 -22.07 5.89 12.81
C THR A 179 -21.34 4.72 12.15
N ARG A 180 -20.91 4.89 10.88
CA ARG A 180 -20.15 3.90 10.12
C ARG A 180 -18.71 3.74 10.60
N LEU A 181 -18.08 4.83 11.05
CA LEU A 181 -16.67 4.88 11.46
C LEU A 181 -16.53 5.70 12.75
N ASP A 182 -15.32 5.79 13.29
CA ASP A 182 -15.10 6.52 14.53
C ASP A 182 -15.60 7.97 14.43
N ALA A 183 -16.38 8.36 15.44
CA ALA A 183 -16.87 9.72 15.57
C ALA A 183 -15.71 10.70 15.83
N ASN A 184 -15.92 11.98 15.47
CA ASN A 184 -14.97 13.10 15.61
C ASN A 184 -13.82 13.17 14.60
N LEU A 185 -13.83 12.32 13.57
CA LEU A 185 -12.90 12.37 12.45
C LEU A 185 -13.66 12.66 11.16
N ILE A 186 -13.02 13.38 10.23
CA ILE A 186 -13.47 13.44 8.84
C ILE A 186 -12.82 12.27 8.11
N TRP A 187 -13.63 11.35 7.61
CA TRP A 187 -13.13 10.16 6.94
C TRP A 187 -13.05 10.37 5.44
N VAL A 188 -11.89 10.06 4.88
CA VAL A 188 -11.65 9.99 3.45
C VAL A 188 -11.37 8.53 3.11
N ARG A 189 -12.03 8.02 2.07
CA ARG A 189 -11.78 6.69 1.52
C ARG A 189 -11.11 6.82 0.17
N VAL A 190 -10.19 5.90 -0.12
CA VAL A 190 -9.70 5.66 -1.46
C VAL A 190 -10.00 4.22 -1.83
N SER A 191 -10.62 3.99 -2.98
CA SER A 191 -11.03 2.66 -3.43
C SER A 191 -10.57 2.39 -4.86
N MET A 192 -10.45 1.10 -5.19
CA MET A 192 -10.12 0.62 -6.52
C MET A 192 -10.70 -0.78 -6.80
N ASP A 193 -10.93 -1.04 -8.08
CA ASP A 193 -11.42 -2.34 -8.58
C ASP A 193 -10.28 -3.30 -8.95
N LYS A 194 -9.05 -2.80 -9.08
CA LYS A 194 -7.85 -3.61 -9.29
C LYS A 194 -7.43 -4.32 -8.02
N ALA A 195 -6.74 -5.45 -8.19
CA ALA A 195 -6.22 -6.22 -7.06
C ALA A 195 -5.40 -5.33 -6.11
N PHE A 196 -5.54 -5.54 -4.79
CA PHE A 196 -4.88 -4.71 -3.77
C PHE A 196 -3.35 -4.65 -3.91
N ASP A 197 -2.74 -5.65 -4.53
CA ASP A 197 -1.31 -5.77 -4.78
C ASP A 197 -0.89 -5.30 -6.19
N ALA A 198 -1.78 -4.70 -6.98
CA ALA A 198 -1.47 -4.07 -8.27
C ALA A 198 -0.86 -2.65 -8.13
N VAL A 199 -0.82 -2.11 -6.91
CA VAL A 199 -0.27 -0.80 -6.55
C VAL A 199 0.96 -0.94 -5.65
N CYS A 200 1.72 0.14 -5.49
CA CYS A 200 2.87 0.15 -4.58
C CYS A 200 2.40 0.05 -3.13
N LYS A 201 3.18 -0.65 -2.30
CA LYS A 201 2.98 -0.66 -0.85
C LYS A 201 3.18 0.74 -0.28
N VAL A 202 2.19 1.22 0.46
CA VAL A 202 2.29 2.49 1.19
C VAL A 202 3.22 2.31 2.39
N GLN A 203 4.28 3.13 2.46
CA GLN A 203 5.18 3.17 3.60
C GLN A 203 4.72 4.15 4.67
N GLY A 204 4.07 5.23 4.27
CA GLY A 204 3.59 6.25 5.20
C GLY A 204 2.70 7.28 4.53
N ILE A 205 1.81 7.87 5.34
CA ILE A 205 0.91 8.95 4.95
C ILE A 205 1.15 10.10 5.91
N PHE A 206 1.51 11.27 5.39
CA PHE A 206 1.87 12.43 6.19
C PHE A 206 0.98 13.62 5.83
N ALA A 207 0.26 14.12 6.82
CA ALA A 207 -0.61 15.27 6.64
C ALA A 207 0.19 16.59 6.62
N GLN A 208 -0.39 17.58 5.95
CA GLN A 208 0.14 18.94 5.77
C GLN A 208 1.53 18.97 5.13
N ALA A 209 1.75 18.09 4.15
CA ALA A 209 3.00 18.02 3.41
C ALA A 209 3.11 19.12 2.34
N ALA A 210 4.34 19.55 2.06
CA ALA A 210 4.67 20.50 1.00
C ALA A 210 6.05 20.17 0.43
N VAL A 211 6.28 20.53 -0.83
CA VAL A 211 7.57 20.36 -1.51
C VAL A 211 8.51 21.49 -1.09
N ALA A 212 9.74 21.15 -0.71
CA ALA A 212 10.83 22.08 -0.52
C ALA A 212 11.90 21.82 -1.60
N ILE A 213 12.31 22.88 -2.30
CA ILE A 213 13.32 22.80 -3.37
C ILE A 213 14.63 23.37 -2.84
N PHE A 214 15.74 22.71 -3.16
CA PHE A 214 17.07 23.20 -2.80
C PHE A 214 17.37 24.51 -3.55
N ASP A 215 17.78 25.53 -2.79
CA ASP A 215 18.18 26.83 -3.30
C ASP A 215 19.67 27.06 -3.01
N ASN A 216 20.50 27.07 -4.06
CA ASN A 216 21.94 27.17 -3.93
C ASN A 216 22.38 28.61 -3.65
N ASN A 217 22.86 28.85 -2.42
CA ASN A 217 23.37 30.15 -1.98
C ASN A 217 24.87 30.07 -1.63
N GLY A 218 25.65 29.37 -2.46
CA GLY A 218 27.06 29.06 -2.19
C GLY A 218 27.24 27.91 -1.21
N ASN A 219 26.31 26.95 -1.24
CA ASN A 219 26.32 25.78 -0.37
C ASN A 219 27.30 24.72 -0.90
N ASP A 220 27.70 23.79 -0.04
CA ASP A 220 28.41 22.58 -0.48
C ASP A 220 27.49 21.72 -1.36
N LEU A 221 28.00 21.31 -2.52
CA LEU A 221 27.27 20.56 -3.55
C LEU A 221 27.57 19.07 -3.53
N GLY A 222 28.48 18.61 -2.65
CA GLY A 222 28.85 17.19 -2.56
C GLY A 222 27.68 16.26 -2.27
N HIS A 223 26.64 16.75 -1.60
CA HIS A 223 25.44 15.97 -1.25
C HIS A 223 24.45 15.79 -2.41
N LEU A 224 24.63 16.45 -3.56
CA LEU A 224 23.63 16.42 -4.64
C LEU A 224 23.47 15.03 -5.27
N ASN A 225 24.54 14.24 -5.31
CA ASN A 225 24.52 12.91 -5.91
C ASN A 225 23.70 11.91 -5.07
N ASP A 226 23.91 11.92 -3.76
CA ASP A 226 23.29 10.94 -2.85
C ASP A 226 21.99 11.48 -2.23
N GLY A 227 21.74 12.78 -2.40
CA GLY A 227 20.67 13.51 -1.75
C GLY A 227 20.95 13.79 -0.27
N LEU A 228 20.13 14.66 0.30
CA LEU A 228 20.11 14.94 1.72
C LEU A 228 19.46 13.76 2.47
N PRO A 229 20.12 13.17 3.48
CA PRO A 229 19.55 12.07 4.25
C PRO A 229 18.23 12.44 4.94
N ALA A 230 17.40 11.44 5.18
CA ALA A 230 16.16 11.58 5.95
C ALA A 230 16.39 12.24 7.32
N ASN A 231 15.39 12.97 7.77
CA ASN A 231 15.32 13.70 9.03
C ASN A 231 16.39 14.79 9.23
N THR A 232 17.09 15.20 8.16
CA THR A 232 18.09 16.27 8.25
C THR A 232 17.44 17.64 8.46
N ILE A 233 16.37 17.95 7.73
CA ILE A 233 15.63 19.22 7.91
C ILE A 233 14.67 19.10 9.10
N ASN A 234 14.98 19.82 10.18
CA ASN A 234 14.20 19.80 11.43
C ASN A 234 13.71 21.19 11.91
N LYS A 235 14.11 22.26 11.21
CA LYS A 235 13.76 23.65 11.58
C LYS A 235 13.71 24.56 10.37
N LEU A 236 12.92 25.62 10.47
CA LEU A 236 12.88 26.71 9.49
C LEU A 236 14.02 27.70 9.74
N ARG A 237 14.56 28.29 8.66
CA ARG A 237 15.52 29.40 8.76
C ARG A 237 14.91 30.61 9.47
N THR A 238 13.71 31.01 9.05
CA THR A 238 12.93 32.07 9.69
C THR A 238 11.79 31.42 10.47
N ARG A 239 11.72 31.66 11.77
CA ARG A 239 10.69 31.08 12.63
C ARG A 239 9.32 31.68 12.29
N VAL A 240 8.36 30.82 11.99
CA VAL A 240 6.94 31.18 11.83
C VAL A 240 6.19 30.72 13.09
N PRO A 241 5.62 31.61 13.92
CA PRO A 241 5.00 31.22 15.19
C PRO A 241 3.88 30.18 15.10
N LYS A 242 3.17 30.13 13.95
CA LYS A 242 2.08 29.17 13.69
C LYS A 242 2.57 27.77 13.33
N ILE A 243 3.86 27.59 13.04
CA ILE A 243 4.44 26.29 12.70
C ILE A 243 5.14 25.72 13.92
N LYS A 244 4.61 24.62 14.46
CA LYS A 244 5.15 23.94 15.63
C LYS A 244 6.49 23.25 15.35
N SER A 245 6.58 22.55 14.21
CA SER A 245 7.76 21.79 13.80
C SER A 245 7.73 21.50 12.30
N VAL A 246 8.89 21.22 11.71
CA VAL A 246 9.04 20.72 10.34
C VAL A 246 9.86 19.43 10.38
N LYS A 247 9.53 18.47 9.52
CA LYS A 247 10.26 17.21 9.40
C LYS A 247 10.39 16.84 7.92
N GLN A 248 11.49 16.22 7.58
CA GLN A 248 11.75 15.62 6.27
C GLN A 248 11.88 14.10 6.48
N PRO A 249 10.80 13.31 6.37
CA PRO A 249 10.84 11.89 6.75
C PRO A 249 11.68 11.01 5.81
N TYR A 250 11.95 11.45 4.58
CA TYR A 250 12.65 10.69 3.54
C TYR A 250 13.81 11.48 2.92
N ASN A 251 14.71 10.81 2.21
CA ASN A 251 15.84 11.45 1.54
C ASN A 251 15.35 12.44 0.47
N SER A 252 16.15 13.48 0.17
CA SER A 252 15.86 14.34 -0.98
C SER A 252 16.19 13.61 -2.29
N ILE A 253 15.48 13.96 -3.35
CA ILE A 253 15.63 13.35 -4.67
C ILE A 253 15.89 14.41 -5.75
N GLY A 254 16.35 13.98 -6.92
CA GLY A 254 16.49 14.84 -8.10
C GLY A 254 17.69 15.81 -8.10
N GLY A 255 18.64 15.63 -7.18
CA GLY A 255 19.89 16.39 -7.20
C GLY A 255 20.77 15.98 -8.38
N VAL A 256 21.37 16.98 -9.05
CA VAL A 256 22.33 16.78 -10.14
C VAL A 256 23.51 17.71 -9.86
N TYR A 257 24.72 17.15 -9.78
CA TYR A 257 25.93 17.94 -9.57
C TYR A 257 26.39 18.63 -10.86
N GLU A 258 27.31 19.57 -10.72
CA GLU A 258 27.94 20.21 -11.87
C GLU A 258 28.72 19.18 -12.68
N GLU A 259 28.29 18.97 -13.92
CA GLU A 259 28.87 18.01 -14.85
C GLU A 259 30.38 18.24 -15.01
N THR A 260 31.17 17.18 -14.88
CA THR A 260 32.63 17.26 -15.12
C THR A 260 32.93 17.37 -16.62
N ASP A 261 34.11 17.87 -16.98
CA ASP A 261 34.53 17.97 -18.40
C ASP A 261 34.40 16.62 -19.14
N LEU A 262 34.76 15.50 -18.49
CA LEU A 262 34.67 14.17 -19.11
C LEU A 262 33.23 13.74 -19.37
N GLU A 263 32.33 14.01 -18.42
CA GLU A 263 30.90 13.71 -18.54
C GLU A 263 30.25 14.58 -19.61
N TYR A 264 30.63 15.86 -19.66
CA TYR A 264 30.22 16.79 -20.70
C TYR A 264 30.63 16.28 -22.08
N TYR A 265 31.90 15.90 -22.27
CA TYR A 265 32.36 15.36 -23.55
C TYR A 265 31.67 14.06 -23.93
N ARG A 266 31.39 13.20 -22.95
CA ARG A 266 30.60 11.97 -23.15
C ARG A 266 29.19 12.33 -23.62
N ARG A 267 28.44 13.13 -22.86
CA ARG A 267 27.07 13.53 -23.19
C ARG A 267 26.97 14.21 -24.56
N VAL A 268 27.91 15.09 -24.92
CA VAL A 268 27.95 15.73 -26.24
C VAL A 268 28.21 14.71 -27.35
N SER A 269 29.14 13.79 -27.13
CA SER A 269 29.47 12.74 -28.11
C SER A 269 28.30 11.77 -28.32
N GLU A 270 27.64 11.36 -27.24
CA GLU A 270 26.42 10.55 -27.29
C GLU A 270 25.33 11.31 -28.05
N ARG A 271 25.07 12.57 -27.67
CA ARG A 271 24.09 13.44 -28.33
C ARG A 271 24.30 13.57 -29.84
N LEU A 272 25.55 13.72 -30.28
CA LEU A 272 25.90 13.83 -31.70
C LEU A 272 25.74 12.50 -32.45
N ARG A 273 25.90 11.37 -31.76
CA ARG A 273 25.71 10.03 -32.31
C ARG A 273 24.24 9.70 -32.51
N HIS A 274 23.43 9.70 -31.43
CA HIS A 274 22.02 9.32 -31.50
C HIS A 274 21.13 10.44 -32.06
N LYS A 275 21.59 11.70 -32.06
CA LYS A 275 20.87 12.87 -32.61
C LYS A 275 19.42 13.01 -32.11
N ASN A 276 19.19 12.62 -30.85
CA ASN A 276 17.85 12.56 -30.25
C ASN A 276 16.85 11.65 -30.97
N ARG A 277 17.32 10.54 -31.56
CA ARG A 277 16.48 9.56 -32.25
C ARG A 277 16.82 8.17 -31.72
N ALA A 278 15.79 7.38 -31.43
CA ALA A 278 15.95 6.01 -30.99
C ALA A 278 15.88 5.08 -32.22
N ILE A 279 17.05 4.69 -32.74
CA ILE A 279 17.17 3.88 -33.98
C ILE A 279 17.86 2.54 -33.67
N THR A 280 19.09 2.58 -33.16
CA THR A 280 19.86 1.39 -32.81
C THR A 280 19.68 1.02 -31.34
N GLN A 281 19.96 -0.23 -30.97
CA GLN A 281 19.88 -0.70 -29.56
C GLN A 281 20.63 0.23 -28.59
N TRP A 282 21.83 0.66 -28.99
CA TRP A 282 22.64 1.59 -28.22
C TRP A 282 21.96 2.95 -28.02
N ASP A 283 21.27 3.47 -29.06
CA ASP A 283 20.56 4.75 -28.96
C ASP A 283 19.39 4.66 -27.97
N TYR A 284 18.64 3.55 -27.99
CA TYR A 284 17.57 3.31 -27.00
C TYR A 284 18.13 3.31 -25.57
N GLU A 285 19.21 2.56 -25.33
CA GLU A 285 19.82 2.43 -24.01
C GLU A 285 20.32 3.79 -23.48
N HIS A 286 21.06 4.54 -24.29
CA HIS A 286 21.70 5.78 -23.82
C HIS A 286 20.71 6.93 -23.68
N LEU A 287 19.68 7.02 -24.54
CA LEU A 287 18.61 8.00 -24.39
C LEU A 287 17.86 7.84 -23.07
N ILE A 288 17.61 6.60 -22.65
CA ILE A 288 16.89 6.33 -21.40
C ILE A 288 17.81 6.58 -20.21
N LEU A 289 19.06 6.11 -20.24
CA LEU A 289 20.03 6.34 -19.16
C LEU A 289 20.32 7.83 -18.94
N GLU A 290 20.36 8.65 -20.02
CA GLU A 290 20.53 10.10 -19.91
C GLU A 290 19.32 10.76 -19.22
N LYS A 291 18.10 10.30 -19.52
CA LYS A 291 16.87 10.94 -19.08
C LYS A 291 16.39 10.50 -17.70
N PHE A 292 16.57 9.23 -17.35
CA PHE A 292 16.01 8.60 -16.16
C PHE A 292 17.13 8.12 -15.22
N SER A 293 17.52 8.98 -14.28
CA SER A 293 18.57 8.68 -13.28
C SER A 293 18.23 7.52 -12.34
N ASP A 294 16.95 7.16 -12.23
CA ASP A 294 16.49 6.03 -11.43
C ASP A 294 16.76 4.67 -12.11
N VAL A 295 17.01 4.68 -13.41
CA VAL A 295 17.38 3.49 -14.18
C VAL A 295 18.90 3.39 -14.23
N PHE A 296 19.43 2.27 -13.77
CA PHE A 296 20.88 2.05 -13.72
C PHE A 296 21.38 1.23 -14.90
N LYS A 297 20.62 0.22 -15.33
CA LYS A 297 21.03 -0.66 -16.41
C LYS A 297 19.88 -0.98 -17.34
N ILE A 298 20.21 -1.08 -18.63
CA ILE A 298 19.24 -1.30 -19.69
C ILE A 298 19.78 -2.37 -20.62
N LYS A 299 18.90 -3.23 -21.12
CA LYS A 299 19.17 -4.13 -22.24
C LYS A 299 18.08 -3.98 -23.29
N CYS A 300 18.48 -3.57 -24.48
CA CYS A 300 17.57 -3.43 -25.61
C CYS A 300 17.61 -4.67 -26.50
N LEU A 301 16.46 -5.34 -26.65
CA LEU A 301 16.26 -6.47 -27.54
C LEU A 301 15.51 -6.01 -28.80
N ASN A 302 16.15 -6.11 -29.96
CA ASN A 302 15.51 -5.87 -31.24
C ASN A 302 14.60 -7.03 -31.63
N HIS A 303 13.61 -6.75 -32.49
CA HIS A 303 12.68 -7.73 -33.04
C HIS A 303 12.03 -8.63 -31.98
N THR A 304 11.77 -8.08 -30.80
CA THR A 304 11.28 -8.83 -29.64
C THR A 304 10.03 -8.14 -29.11
N SER A 305 8.96 -8.91 -28.96
CA SER A 305 7.71 -8.52 -28.30
C SER A 305 7.57 -9.27 -26.98
N GLN A 306 6.49 -9.03 -26.23
CA GLN A 306 6.23 -9.75 -24.97
C GLN A 306 6.24 -11.28 -25.14
N ASN A 307 5.67 -11.79 -26.25
CA ASN A 307 5.43 -13.22 -26.46
C ASN A 307 6.35 -13.88 -27.49
N SER A 308 7.12 -13.11 -28.27
CA SER A 308 7.98 -13.64 -29.34
C SER A 308 9.34 -12.96 -29.36
N TYR A 309 10.38 -13.73 -29.66
CA TYR A 309 11.74 -13.25 -29.98
C TYR A 309 11.95 -12.99 -31.48
N GLU A 310 10.90 -13.18 -32.27
CA GLU A 310 10.87 -12.97 -33.71
C GLU A 310 9.64 -12.12 -34.04
N ALA A 311 9.71 -10.83 -33.72
CA ALA A 311 8.65 -9.85 -33.89
C ALA A 311 9.21 -8.57 -34.53
N PRO A 312 9.37 -8.53 -35.87
CA PRO A 312 9.76 -7.31 -36.57
C PRO A 312 8.82 -6.15 -36.27
N GLY A 313 9.36 -4.93 -36.15
CA GLY A 313 8.61 -3.75 -35.72
C GLY A 313 8.45 -3.62 -34.21
N TYR A 314 8.84 -4.62 -33.41
CA TYR A 314 8.82 -4.53 -31.95
C TYR A 314 10.24 -4.45 -31.38
N VAL A 315 10.39 -3.64 -30.33
CA VAL A 315 11.62 -3.51 -29.54
C VAL A 315 11.24 -3.70 -28.07
N THR A 316 11.88 -4.64 -27.39
CA THR A 316 11.68 -4.83 -25.94
C THR A 316 12.88 -4.27 -25.20
N ILE A 317 12.63 -3.38 -24.24
CA ILE A 317 13.64 -2.70 -23.45
C ILE A 317 13.49 -3.18 -22.01
N ILE A 318 14.55 -3.74 -21.46
CA ILE A 318 14.54 -4.25 -20.09
C ILE A 318 15.29 -3.25 -19.22
N VAL A 319 14.65 -2.77 -18.16
CA VAL A 319 15.22 -1.75 -17.26
C VAL A 319 15.43 -2.30 -15.86
N VAL A 320 16.57 -1.97 -15.26
CA VAL A 320 16.95 -2.34 -13.90
C VAL A 320 17.17 -1.05 -13.11
N PRO A 321 16.54 -0.87 -11.94
CA PRO A 321 16.68 0.35 -11.17
C PRO A 321 18.07 0.46 -10.55
N ASN A 322 18.45 1.67 -10.16
CA ASN A 322 19.61 1.88 -9.31
C ASN A 322 19.34 1.34 -7.90
N THR A 323 20.18 0.41 -7.45
CA THR A 323 20.03 -0.24 -6.15
C THR A 323 20.83 0.40 -5.01
N THR A 324 21.67 1.37 -5.33
CA THR A 324 22.61 1.97 -4.37
C THR A 324 21.89 2.99 -3.49
N ASP A 325 21.98 2.83 -2.16
CA ASP A 325 21.46 3.75 -1.14
C ASP A 325 19.97 4.13 -1.29
N ARG A 326 19.18 3.24 -1.90
CA ARG A 326 17.76 3.40 -2.16
C ARG A 326 16.93 2.32 -1.46
N ASN A 327 15.73 2.69 -1.03
CA ASN A 327 14.78 1.76 -0.44
C ASN A 327 14.14 0.92 -1.56
N ILE A 328 14.72 -0.24 -1.86
CA ILE A 328 14.16 -1.22 -2.80
C ILE A 328 13.35 -2.25 -2.04
N PHE A 329 12.21 -2.64 -2.60
CA PHE A 329 11.36 -3.67 -2.00
C PHE A 329 12.02 -5.05 -1.91
N ASP A 330 12.57 -5.53 -3.03
CA ASP A 330 13.30 -6.79 -3.09
C ASP A 330 14.68 -6.53 -3.71
N ILE A 331 15.72 -6.60 -2.88
CA ILE A 331 17.10 -6.33 -3.31
C ILE A 331 17.65 -7.42 -4.25
N TYR A 332 17.12 -8.65 -4.18
CA TYR A 332 17.50 -9.73 -5.09
C TYR A 332 16.81 -9.57 -6.44
N GLN A 333 15.59 -9.05 -6.43
CA GLN A 333 14.75 -8.85 -7.61
C GLN A 333 14.34 -7.38 -7.77
N PRO A 334 15.29 -6.47 -8.01
CA PRO A 334 15.01 -5.05 -8.06
C PRO A 334 14.11 -4.71 -9.26
N ARG A 335 13.06 -3.92 -9.03
CA ARG A 335 12.10 -3.53 -10.07
C ARG A 335 11.88 -2.03 -10.03
N VAL A 336 11.64 -1.43 -11.19
CA VAL A 336 11.06 -0.10 -11.28
C VAL A 336 9.53 -0.19 -11.14
N SER A 337 8.89 0.90 -10.71
CA SER A 337 7.43 0.97 -10.65
C SER A 337 6.80 0.89 -12.05
N GLN A 338 5.52 0.53 -12.10
CA GLN A 338 4.77 0.58 -13.36
C GLN A 338 4.67 2.01 -13.92
N ASN A 339 4.65 3.02 -13.04
CA ASN A 339 4.68 4.40 -13.49
C ASN A 339 5.94 4.70 -14.32
N THR A 340 7.13 4.34 -13.79
CA THR A 340 8.39 4.54 -14.50
C THR A 340 8.41 3.79 -15.84
N LEU A 341 7.91 2.55 -15.89
CA LEU A 341 7.83 1.79 -17.15
C LEU A 341 7.00 2.51 -18.21
N ILE A 342 5.84 3.06 -17.82
CA ILE A 342 4.94 3.81 -18.72
C ILE A 342 5.61 5.10 -19.18
N GLU A 343 6.27 5.83 -18.29
CA GLU A 343 6.97 7.07 -18.61
C GLU A 343 8.12 6.85 -19.60
N VAL A 344 8.96 5.83 -19.35
CA VAL A 344 10.05 5.45 -20.25
C VAL A 344 9.50 5.01 -21.60
N THR A 345 8.44 4.19 -21.61
CA THR A 345 7.78 3.74 -22.84
C THR A 345 7.28 4.91 -23.66
N ARG A 346 6.58 5.87 -23.04
CA ARG A 346 6.07 7.08 -23.71
C ARG A 346 7.20 7.95 -24.24
N TYR A 347 8.26 8.14 -23.46
CA TYR A 347 9.41 8.93 -23.85
C TYR A 347 10.11 8.34 -25.08
N VAL A 348 10.41 7.05 -25.06
CA VAL A 348 11.11 6.36 -26.14
C VAL A 348 10.28 6.33 -27.43
N ASN A 349 8.98 6.03 -27.33
CA ASN A 349 8.09 6.01 -28.49
C ASN A 349 7.85 7.40 -29.10
N SER A 350 8.19 8.49 -28.39
CA SER A 350 8.19 9.84 -28.96
C SER A 350 9.43 10.12 -29.83
N LEU A 351 10.47 9.29 -29.72
CA LEU A 351 11.78 9.49 -30.37
C LEU A 351 12.10 8.45 -31.46
N ASN A 352 11.37 7.34 -31.49
CA ASN A 352 11.52 6.30 -32.50
C ASN A 352 10.64 6.58 -33.75
N THR A 353 10.54 5.60 -34.64
CA THR A 353 9.78 5.72 -35.90
C THR A 353 8.35 5.24 -35.73
N MET A 354 7.41 5.74 -36.54
CA MET A 354 6.00 5.30 -36.54
C MET A 354 5.79 3.81 -36.88
N HIS A 355 6.83 3.11 -37.34
CA HIS A 355 6.78 1.67 -37.68
C HIS A 355 7.33 0.77 -36.57
N VAL A 356 7.74 1.36 -35.45
CA VAL A 356 8.32 0.63 -34.33
C VAL A 356 7.51 0.88 -33.07
N ASP A 357 7.14 -0.20 -32.39
CA ASP A 357 6.54 -0.18 -31.07
C ASP A 357 7.57 -0.66 -30.04
N ALA A 358 8.01 0.24 -29.18
CA ALA A 358 8.93 -0.07 -28.09
C ALA A 358 8.16 -0.34 -26.80
N LEU A 359 8.40 -1.50 -26.20
CA LEU A 359 7.83 -1.90 -24.92
C LEU A 359 8.93 -1.94 -23.85
N VAL A 360 8.72 -1.25 -22.74
CA VAL A 360 9.64 -1.28 -21.60
C VAL A 360 9.11 -2.22 -20.53
N ILE A 361 9.94 -3.14 -20.05
CA ILE A 361 9.59 -4.13 -19.03
C ILE A 361 10.62 -4.18 -17.92
N ASN A 362 10.19 -4.62 -16.73
CA ASN A 362 11.10 -5.14 -15.72
C ASN A 362 11.71 -6.47 -16.20
N PRO A 363 12.93 -6.83 -15.74
CA PRO A 363 13.52 -8.14 -16.02
C PRO A 363 12.68 -9.26 -15.42
N GLU A 364 12.65 -10.39 -16.13
CA GLU A 364 12.18 -11.65 -15.54
C GLU A 364 13.28 -12.23 -14.66
N TYR A 365 12.95 -12.64 -13.43
CA TYR A 365 13.95 -13.21 -12.53
C TYR A 365 13.89 -14.73 -12.56
N GLU A 366 15.00 -15.37 -12.93
CA GLU A 366 15.16 -16.81 -12.92
C GLU A 366 15.90 -17.24 -11.66
N GLU A 367 15.16 -17.79 -10.69
CA GLU A 367 15.72 -18.20 -9.41
C GLU A 367 16.60 -19.46 -9.54
N ILE A 368 17.78 -19.38 -8.94
CA ILE A 368 18.74 -20.46 -8.76
C ILE A 368 18.64 -20.96 -7.32
N GLU A 369 18.19 -22.20 -7.17
CA GLU A 369 18.19 -22.92 -5.92
C GLU A 369 19.34 -23.92 -5.92
N VAL A 370 19.99 -24.08 -4.78
CA VAL A 370 21.16 -24.94 -4.62
C VAL A 370 20.86 -25.89 -3.48
N ASP A 371 20.87 -27.19 -3.78
CA ASP A 371 20.89 -28.23 -2.77
C ASP A 371 22.33 -28.73 -2.63
N ILE A 372 22.90 -28.59 -1.45
CA ILE A 372 24.27 -28.96 -1.19
C ILE A 372 24.38 -29.86 0.04
N SER A 373 25.23 -30.88 -0.07
CA SER A 373 25.63 -31.74 1.03
C SER A 373 27.12 -31.55 1.28
N VAL A 374 27.49 -31.04 2.45
CA VAL A 374 28.88 -30.68 2.81
C VAL A 374 29.30 -31.29 4.14
N LYS A 375 30.61 -31.36 4.36
CA LYS A 375 31.21 -31.56 5.67
C LYS A 375 31.93 -30.28 6.10
N PHE A 376 31.66 -29.82 7.31
CA PHE A 376 32.35 -28.69 7.91
C PHE A 376 33.61 -29.14 8.67
N GLN A 377 34.58 -28.24 8.79
CA GLN A 377 35.80 -28.49 9.53
C GLN A 377 35.54 -28.73 11.01
N ARG A 378 36.44 -29.49 11.66
CA ARG A 378 36.34 -29.78 13.09
C ARG A 378 36.48 -28.49 13.92
N GLY A 379 35.58 -28.32 14.90
CA GLY A 379 35.59 -27.17 15.80
C GLY A 379 34.63 -26.04 15.41
N PHE A 380 33.97 -26.16 14.25
CA PHE A 380 32.88 -25.27 13.86
C PHE A 380 31.51 -25.85 14.24
N ASP A 381 30.54 -24.97 14.49
CA ASP A 381 29.14 -25.36 14.72
C ASP A 381 28.42 -25.57 13.38
N ASP A 382 27.90 -26.78 13.16
CA ASP A 382 27.22 -27.17 11.93
C ASP A 382 25.99 -26.29 11.62
N SER A 383 25.25 -25.87 12.66
CA SER A 383 24.05 -25.03 12.47
C SER A 383 24.42 -23.62 12.00
N PHE A 384 25.42 -23.01 12.66
CA PHE A 384 25.97 -21.72 12.26
C PHE A 384 26.55 -21.77 10.84
N CYS A 385 27.41 -22.74 10.54
CA CYS A 385 28.06 -22.87 9.22
C CYS A 385 27.06 -23.14 8.10
N SER A 386 25.96 -23.86 8.37
CA SER A 386 24.90 -24.05 7.38
C SER A 386 24.21 -22.74 7.01
N LYS A 387 23.94 -21.87 8.00
CA LYS A 387 23.38 -20.53 7.76
C LYS A 387 24.38 -19.61 7.05
N GLN A 388 25.65 -19.69 7.43
CA GLN A 388 26.70 -18.91 6.77
C GLN A 388 26.86 -19.33 5.31
N LEU A 389 26.83 -20.64 5.02
CA LEU A 389 26.92 -21.14 3.64
C LEU A 389 25.71 -20.71 2.80
N ASP A 390 24.50 -20.70 3.36
CA ASP A 390 23.33 -20.15 2.68
C ASP A 390 23.53 -18.67 2.31
N LEU A 391 24.11 -17.86 3.21
CA LEU A 391 24.44 -16.45 2.93
C LEU A 391 25.56 -16.31 1.87
N ASP A 392 26.59 -17.13 1.94
CA ASP A 392 27.71 -17.10 0.99
C ASP A 392 27.26 -17.53 -0.42
N LEU A 393 26.36 -18.51 -0.52
CA LEU A 393 25.72 -18.90 -1.78
C LEU A 393 24.87 -17.75 -2.35
N LYS A 394 24.07 -17.09 -1.51
CA LYS A 394 23.30 -15.90 -1.92
C LYS A 394 24.21 -14.79 -2.43
N SER A 395 25.31 -14.52 -1.73
CA SER A 395 26.27 -13.50 -2.14
C SER A 395 27.04 -13.87 -3.41
N PHE A 396 27.23 -15.16 -3.69
CA PHE A 396 27.87 -15.62 -4.92
C PHE A 396 26.93 -15.46 -6.13
N ILE A 397 25.66 -15.84 -5.99
CA ILE A 397 24.69 -15.81 -7.10
C ILE A 397 24.19 -14.38 -7.36
N SER A 398 23.93 -13.61 -6.30
CA SER A 398 23.40 -12.24 -6.38
C SER A 398 24.31 -11.25 -5.66
N PRO A 399 25.52 -10.98 -6.17
CA PRO A 399 26.51 -10.17 -5.47
C PRO A 399 26.08 -8.71 -5.24
N TRP A 400 25.26 -8.15 -6.13
CA TRP A 400 24.71 -6.80 -6.00
C TRP A 400 23.84 -6.61 -4.75
N ALA A 401 23.25 -7.70 -4.21
CA ALA A 401 22.44 -7.63 -3.00
C ALA A 401 23.26 -7.45 -1.72
N PHE A 402 24.57 -7.67 -1.78
CA PHE A 402 25.46 -7.63 -0.60
C PHE A 402 26.56 -6.57 -0.72
N LYS A 403 26.95 -6.22 -1.95
CA LYS A 403 28.05 -5.30 -2.24
C LYS A 403 27.55 -4.21 -3.17
N SER A 404 27.51 -2.98 -2.67
CA SER A 404 27.07 -1.79 -3.40
C SER A 404 27.85 -1.52 -4.68
N SER A 405 29.08 -2.01 -4.80
CA SER A 405 29.93 -1.81 -5.98
C SER A 405 29.75 -2.84 -7.10
N THR A 406 28.87 -3.84 -6.95
CA THR A 406 28.74 -4.93 -7.92
C THR A 406 27.53 -4.72 -8.82
N GLU A 407 27.76 -4.61 -10.12
CA GLU A 407 26.70 -4.39 -11.09
C GLU A 407 25.93 -5.67 -11.42
N ILE A 408 24.62 -5.52 -11.61
CA ILE A 408 23.77 -6.55 -12.20
C ILE A 408 24.18 -6.74 -13.66
N SER A 409 24.34 -7.97 -14.15
CA SER A 409 24.67 -8.24 -15.55
C SER A 409 23.62 -9.13 -16.19
N PHE A 410 23.13 -8.72 -17.37
CA PHE A 410 22.16 -9.47 -18.16
C PHE A 410 22.75 -10.70 -18.86
N ASP A 411 24.06 -10.69 -19.11
CA ASP A 411 24.77 -11.77 -19.80
C ASP A 411 25.57 -12.62 -18.81
N ALA A 412 25.27 -12.49 -17.51
CA ALA A 412 25.85 -13.33 -16.48
C ALA A 412 25.47 -14.79 -16.73
N ALA A 413 26.48 -15.59 -17.06
CA ALA A 413 26.39 -17.03 -17.05
C ALA A 413 27.01 -17.55 -15.76
N MET A 414 26.28 -18.39 -15.04
CA MET A 414 26.81 -19.01 -13.84
C MET A 414 27.52 -20.31 -14.22
N ASN A 415 28.82 -20.38 -13.95
CA ASN A 415 29.60 -21.59 -14.17
C ASN A 415 29.57 -22.48 -12.92
N ARG A 416 29.13 -23.73 -13.10
CA ARG A 416 29.02 -24.73 -12.03
C ARG A 416 30.35 -24.97 -11.30
N PHE A 417 31.46 -25.05 -12.03
CA PHE A 417 32.77 -25.31 -11.44
C PHE A 417 33.33 -24.09 -10.69
N GLN A 418 32.99 -22.88 -11.12
CA GLN A 418 33.35 -21.66 -10.38
C GLN A 418 32.65 -21.63 -9.01
N MET A 419 31.38 -22.03 -8.95
CA MET A 419 30.66 -22.17 -7.68
C MET A 419 31.31 -23.21 -6.77
N ILE A 420 31.64 -24.40 -7.30
CA ILE A 420 32.32 -25.45 -6.53
C ILE A 420 33.65 -24.93 -5.97
N ASN A 421 34.49 -24.32 -6.82
CA ASN A 421 35.79 -23.77 -6.41
C ASN A 421 35.63 -22.66 -5.36
N TYR A 422 34.62 -21.80 -5.50
CA TYR A 422 34.32 -20.78 -4.49
C TYR A 422 33.99 -21.41 -3.12
N ILE A 423 33.15 -22.44 -3.11
CA ILE A 423 32.75 -23.13 -1.88
C ILE A 423 33.94 -23.87 -1.26
N GLU A 424 34.77 -24.54 -2.06
CA GLU A 424 35.98 -25.24 -1.57
C GLU A 424 37.02 -24.29 -0.92
N GLN A 425 37.01 -23.01 -1.28
CA GLN A 425 37.90 -22.01 -0.70
C GLN A 425 37.41 -21.45 0.64
N LEU A 426 36.18 -21.77 1.08
CA LEU A 426 35.63 -21.31 2.34
C LEU A 426 36.30 -22.03 3.51
N SER A 427 36.92 -21.26 4.41
CA SER A 427 37.76 -21.77 5.51
C SER A 427 37.09 -22.77 6.46
N TYR A 428 35.75 -22.78 6.53
CA TYR A 428 34.99 -23.64 7.43
C TYR A 428 34.49 -24.93 6.74
N ILE A 429 34.77 -25.13 5.45
CA ILE A 429 34.40 -26.32 4.68
C ILE A 429 35.58 -27.30 4.63
N ASP A 430 35.27 -28.59 4.81
CA ASP A 430 36.22 -29.70 4.67
C ASP A 430 36.11 -30.30 3.27
N TYR A 431 34.91 -30.76 2.88
CA TYR A 431 34.63 -31.23 1.52
C TYR A 431 33.14 -31.14 1.14
N ILE A 432 32.87 -31.21 -0.15
CA ILE A 432 31.53 -31.25 -0.74
C ILE A 432 31.21 -32.70 -1.14
N ASP A 433 30.10 -33.28 -0.64
CA ASP A 433 29.63 -34.63 -1.00
C ASP A 433 28.73 -34.60 -2.24
N ALA A 434 27.82 -33.61 -2.31
CA ALA A 434 26.89 -33.45 -3.43
C ALA A 434 26.49 -31.99 -3.64
N LEU A 435 26.28 -31.61 -4.91
CA LEU A 435 25.77 -30.30 -5.32
C LEU A 435 24.73 -30.50 -6.43
N VAL A 436 23.51 -30.02 -6.21
CA VAL A 436 22.44 -29.98 -7.22
C VAL A 436 22.02 -28.53 -7.38
N ILE A 437 21.99 -28.07 -8.63
CA ILE A 437 21.53 -26.72 -8.96
C ILE A 437 20.19 -26.88 -9.67
N LYS A 438 19.20 -26.11 -9.25
CA LYS A 438 17.89 -26.02 -9.89
C LYS A 438 17.68 -24.60 -10.40
N LYS A 439 17.18 -24.47 -11.63
CA LYS A 439 16.77 -23.21 -12.25
C LYS A 439 15.25 -23.21 -12.41
N GLY A 440 14.56 -22.28 -11.75
CA GLY A 440 13.09 -22.24 -11.76
C GLY A 440 12.45 -23.55 -11.27
N GLY A 441 13.06 -24.21 -10.29
CA GLY A 441 12.61 -25.49 -9.73
C GLY A 441 13.02 -26.74 -10.51
N VAL A 442 13.63 -26.62 -11.69
CA VAL A 442 14.07 -27.75 -12.52
C VAL A 442 15.57 -27.96 -12.38
N ILE A 443 16.00 -29.21 -12.16
CA ILE A 443 17.43 -29.54 -12.05
C ILE A 443 18.16 -29.20 -13.34
N ASP A 444 19.16 -28.33 -13.24
CA ASP A 444 20.05 -27.95 -14.34
C ASP A 444 21.41 -28.64 -14.18
N LYS A 445 21.78 -29.44 -15.19
CA LYS A 445 23.04 -30.20 -15.24
C LYS A 445 24.07 -29.57 -16.18
N SER A 446 23.74 -28.43 -16.80
CA SER A 446 24.68 -27.72 -17.67
C SER A 446 25.88 -27.21 -16.87
N ILE A 447 27.02 -27.12 -17.55
CA ILE A 447 28.25 -26.53 -16.98
C ILE A 447 28.08 -25.02 -16.82
N GLU A 448 27.41 -24.40 -17.80
CA GLU A 448 27.20 -22.98 -17.90
C GLU A 448 25.70 -22.71 -17.94
N ILE A 449 25.16 -22.22 -16.82
CA ILE A 449 23.75 -21.91 -16.65
C ILE A 449 23.53 -20.48 -17.12
N LYS A 450 22.73 -20.29 -18.16
CA LYS A 450 22.41 -18.99 -18.76
C LYS A 450 20.97 -18.59 -18.48
N ALA A 451 20.77 -17.30 -18.24
CA ALA A 451 19.44 -16.69 -18.26
C ALA A 451 18.89 -16.64 -19.69
N ARG A 452 17.56 -16.58 -19.82
CA ARG A 452 16.91 -16.20 -21.07
C ARG A 452 17.21 -14.72 -21.40
N PRO A 453 17.03 -14.27 -22.66
CA PRO A 453 17.41 -12.90 -23.06
C PRO A 453 16.74 -11.78 -22.27
N LYS A 454 15.51 -12.01 -21.78
CA LYS A 454 14.73 -11.08 -20.95
C LYS A 454 14.95 -11.23 -19.44
N SER A 455 15.78 -12.20 -19.06
CA SER A 455 15.85 -12.66 -17.69
C SER A 455 17.20 -12.40 -17.04
N ILE A 456 17.21 -12.37 -15.71
CA ILE A 456 18.41 -12.24 -14.87
C ILE A 456 18.40 -13.43 -13.91
N LEU A 457 19.55 -14.11 -13.78
CA LEU A 457 19.70 -15.17 -12.79
C LEU A 457 19.78 -14.55 -11.39
N VAL A 458 19.02 -15.07 -10.45
CA VAL A 458 19.03 -14.57 -9.06
C VAL A 458 19.06 -15.71 -8.06
N SER A 459 19.53 -15.43 -6.86
CA SER A 459 19.51 -16.40 -5.77
C SER A 459 18.08 -16.69 -5.32
N SER A 460 17.78 -17.96 -5.00
CA SER A 460 16.62 -18.30 -4.19
C SER A 460 16.72 -17.63 -2.80
N LYS A 461 15.56 -17.39 -2.18
CA LYS A 461 15.47 -16.87 -0.80
C LYS A 461 16.07 -17.82 0.23
N GLN A 462 16.15 -19.11 -0.09
CA GLN A 462 16.75 -20.13 0.77
C GLN A 462 17.36 -21.26 -0.07
N HIS A 463 18.57 -21.65 0.27
CA HIS A 463 19.25 -22.84 -0.25
C HIS A 463 19.13 -24.00 0.74
N HIS A 464 19.18 -25.23 0.23
CA HIS A 464 19.09 -26.42 1.07
C HIS A 464 20.50 -26.94 1.39
N VAL A 465 20.97 -26.66 2.61
CA VAL A 465 22.26 -27.12 3.12
C VAL A 465 22.07 -28.33 4.03
N SER A 466 22.74 -29.43 3.72
CA SER A 466 22.73 -30.68 4.50
C SER A 466 24.14 -31.08 4.93
N VAL A 467 24.27 -31.64 6.13
CA VAL A 467 25.57 -32.07 6.67
C VAL A 467 25.76 -33.57 6.46
N THR A 468 26.84 -33.94 5.80
CA THR A 468 27.19 -35.34 5.55
C THR A 468 28.00 -35.93 6.72
N ASN A 469 27.61 -37.13 7.17
CA ASN A 469 28.32 -37.91 8.20
C ASN A 469 29.15 -39.07 7.65
N LYS A 470 29.31 -39.17 6.32
CA LYS A 470 30.18 -40.18 5.70
C LYS A 470 31.62 -39.92 6.10
N GLY A 471 32.18 -40.73 7.00
CA GLY A 471 33.61 -40.70 7.27
C GLY A 471 34.37 -41.08 5.99
N CYS A 472 35.35 -40.26 5.59
CA CYS A 472 36.36 -40.68 4.63
C CYS A 472 37.03 -41.95 5.17
N ARG A 473 36.73 -43.11 4.57
CA ARG A 473 37.62 -44.26 4.65
C ARG A 473 38.83 -43.92 3.81
N VAL A 474 39.87 -43.42 4.47
CA VAL A 474 41.23 -43.38 3.91
C VAL A 474 41.54 -44.79 3.42
N LYS A 475 41.81 -44.93 2.12
CA LYS A 475 42.34 -46.17 1.55
C LYS A 475 43.85 -46.15 1.64
#